data_AF-A0A933C0W0-F1
#
_entry.id   AF-A0A933C0W0-F1
#
_cell.length_a   1.000
_cell.length_b   1.000
_cell.length_c   1.000
_cell.angle_alpha   90.00
_cell.angle_beta   90.00
_cell.angle_gamma   90.00
#
_symmetry.space_group_name_H-M   'P 1'
#
loop_
_entity.id
_entity.type
_entity.pdbx_description
1 polymer ?
#
loop_
_entity_poly.entity_id
_entity_poly.type
_entity_poly.pdbx_seq_one_letter_code
_entity_poly.pdbx_strand_id
1 'polypeptide(L)'
;PGKVRTLRSLSPSILDKSNVAVHGDRVAWQQARGDSLDLLIADGPNAQPRRLLSMSTRPSNEISFSRDGKLLAMHYSTGPGSPDLMAIVDADGRTAPHIIETGLTYWYWPRWLPDHTGVLVIGGGAGAEANVVLVPVRNGAKPVNVTRDDPSMKWGFELSPDGRFIAYPGEIWKGSSIWKFDLEAPARAARAMP
;
A
#
# COMPACT_ATOMS: atom_id res chain seq x y z
N PRO A 1 -18.61 5.06 -25.28
CA PRO A 1 -18.97 4.90 -23.84
C PRO A 1 -18.46 3.57 -23.28
N GLY A 2 -17.75 3.60 -22.15
CA GLY A 2 -17.35 2.38 -21.45
C GLY A 2 -18.57 1.67 -20.88
N LYS A 3 -18.72 0.37 -21.15
CA LYS A 3 -19.77 -0.46 -20.54
C LYS A 3 -19.25 -1.03 -19.22
N VAL A 4 -20.10 -1.05 -18.20
CA VAL A 4 -19.82 -1.80 -16.96
C VAL A 4 -19.58 -3.26 -17.33
N ARG A 5 -18.48 -3.83 -16.84
CA ARG A 5 -18.11 -5.23 -17.09
C ARG A 5 -17.53 -5.86 -15.83
N THR A 6 -17.81 -7.14 -15.64
CA THR A 6 -17.18 -7.94 -14.58
C THR A 6 -15.71 -8.15 -14.90
N LEU A 7 -14.82 -7.72 -13.99
CA LEU A 7 -13.40 -8.07 -14.06
C LEU A 7 -13.12 -9.43 -13.45
N ARG A 8 -13.85 -9.80 -12.39
CA ARG A 8 -13.75 -11.11 -11.73
C ARG A 8 -14.98 -11.41 -10.86
N SER A 9 -15.42 -12.66 -10.85
CA SER A 9 -16.36 -13.18 -9.85
C SER A 9 -15.58 -13.82 -8.71
N LEU A 10 -15.84 -13.38 -7.48
CA LEU A 10 -15.22 -13.89 -6.25
C LEU A 10 -16.29 -14.58 -5.39
N SER A 11 -15.89 -15.58 -4.61
CA SER A 11 -16.81 -16.24 -3.66
C SER A 11 -17.34 -15.21 -2.64
N PRO A 12 -18.61 -15.27 -2.22
CA PRO A 12 -19.14 -14.40 -1.17
C PRO A 12 -18.34 -14.45 0.13
N SER A 13 -17.71 -15.60 0.44
CA SER A 13 -16.85 -15.78 1.62
C SER A 13 -15.57 -14.93 1.61
N ILE A 14 -15.19 -14.33 0.48
CA ILE A 14 -14.09 -13.37 0.37
C ILE A 14 -14.53 -11.98 0.87
N LEU A 15 -15.82 -11.64 0.77
CA LEU A 15 -16.29 -10.28 1.04
C LEU A 15 -16.29 -9.87 2.52
N ASP A 16 -16.21 -10.83 3.44
CA ASP A 16 -16.23 -10.51 4.87
C ASP A 16 -14.89 -9.97 5.38
N LYS A 17 -13.76 -10.14 4.67
CA LYS A 17 -12.41 -9.77 5.17
C LYS A 17 -11.36 -9.42 4.11
N SER A 18 -11.70 -9.29 2.83
CA SER A 18 -10.69 -9.18 1.77
C SER A 18 -10.68 -7.81 1.09
N ASN A 19 -9.50 -7.19 1.03
CA ASN A 19 -9.25 -6.12 0.07
C ASN A 19 -8.78 -6.67 -1.27
N VAL A 20 -9.09 -5.91 -2.32
CA VAL A 20 -8.72 -6.22 -3.70
C VAL A 20 -7.92 -5.06 -4.26
N ALA A 21 -6.90 -5.37 -5.06
CA ALA A 21 -6.21 -4.41 -5.91
C ALA A 21 -6.47 -4.76 -7.37
N VAL A 22 -6.52 -3.74 -8.22
CA VAL A 22 -6.77 -3.90 -9.66
C VAL A 22 -5.73 -3.14 -10.48
N HIS A 23 -5.20 -3.76 -11.53
CA HIS A 23 -4.36 -3.12 -12.53
C HIS A 23 -4.69 -3.66 -13.92
N GLY A 24 -5.35 -2.85 -14.75
CA GLY A 24 -5.89 -3.32 -16.03
C GLY A 24 -6.91 -4.45 -15.81
N ASP A 25 -6.64 -5.61 -16.40
CA ASP A 25 -7.46 -6.82 -16.22
C ASP A 25 -6.98 -7.70 -15.06
N ARG A 26 -5.93 -7.31 -14.33
CA ARG A 26 -5.38 -8.07 -13.21
C ARG A 26 -6.09 -7.71 -11.91
N VAL A 27 -6.45 -8.72 -11.13
CA VAL A 27 -7.05 -8.56 -9.81
C VAL A 27 -6.22 -9.36 -8.81
N ALA A 28 -5.76 -8.70 -7.75
CA ALA A 28 -5.10 -9.34 -6.62
C ALA A 28 -5.98 -9.22 -5.38
N TRP A 29 -6.03 -10.26 -4.55
CA TRP A 29 -6.83 -10.26 -3.32
C TRP A 29 -6.21 -11.17 -2.27
N GLN A 30 -6.58 -10.92 -1.02
CA GLN A 30 -6.23 -11.76 0.11
C GLN A 30 -7.35 -12.77 0.40
N GLN A 31 -7.00 -14.01 0.72
CA GLN A 31 -7.95 -15.06 1.12
C GLN A 31 -7.47 -15.76 2.38
N ALA A 32 -8.27 -15.70 3.45
CA ALA A 32 -7.98 -16.42 4.68
C ALA A 32 -8.11 -17.94 4.47
N ARG A 33 -7.17 -18.70 5.04
CA ARG A 33 -7.11 -20.16 5.04
C ARG A 33 -6.68 -20.65 6.42
N GLY A 34 -7.63 -20.95 7.28
CA GLY A 34 -7.35 -21.32 8.67
C GLY A 34 -6.70 -20.16 9.42
N ASP A 35 -5.47 -20.36 9.89
CA ASP A 35 -4.62 -19.37 10.57
C ASP A 35 -3.66 -18.63 9.62
N SER A 36 -3.75 -18.91 8.32
CA SER A 36 -2.93 -18.31 7.28
C SER A 36 -3.74 -17.43 6.33
N LEU A 37 -3.03 -16.57 5.59
CA LEU A 37 -3.55 -15.71 4.56
C LEU A 37 -2.80 -15.99 3.25
N ASP A 38 -3.54 -16.29 2.19
CA ASP A 38 -3.01 -16.40 0.85
C ASP A 38 -3.19 -15.08 0.10
N LEU A 39 -2.12 -14.59 -0.54
CA LEU A 39 -2.19 -13.59 -1.59
C LEU A 39 -2.40 -14.29 -2.93
N LEU A 40 -3.52 -13.99 -3.57
CA LEU A 40 -3.91 -14.53 -4.87
C LEU A 40 -3.93 -13.44 -5.92
N ILE A 41 -3.69 -13.83 -7.18
CA ILE A 41 -3.82 -12.96 -8.35
C ILE A 41 -4.44 -13.74 -9.51
N ALA A 42 -5.23 -13.04 -10.33
CA ALA A 42 -5.76 -13.57 -11.58
C ALA A 42 -5.78 -12.50 -12.67
N ASP A 43 -5.54 -12.94 -13.91
CA ASP A 43 -5.52 -12.09 -15.10
C ASP A 43 -6.85 -12.27 -15.88
N GLY A 44 -7.82 -11.40 -15.61
CA GLY A 44 -9.13 -11.40 -16.27
C GLY A 44 -10.21 -12.29 -15.60
N PRO A 45 -11.44 -12.27 -16.16
CA PRO A 45 -12.62 -12.81 -15.47
C PRO A 45 -12.62 -14.32 -15.30
N ASN A 46 -12.00 -15.06 -16.23
CA ASN A 46 -12.07 -16.52 -16.28
C ASN A 46 -10.73 -17.22 -15.99
N ALA A 47 -9.64 -16.47 -15.74
CA ALA A 47 -8.35 -17.09 -15.46
C ALA A 47 -8.36 -17.91 -14.17
N GLN A 48 -7.58 -18.98 -14.05
CA GLN A 48 -7.43 -19.63 -12.75
C GLN A 48 -6.58 -18.74 -11.83
N PRO A 49 -6.98 -18.50 -10.56
CA PRO A 49 -6.16 -17.78 -9.61
C PRO A 49 -4.84 -18.52 -9.37
N ARG A 50 -3.75 -17.78 -9.29
CA ARG A 50 -2.47 -18.28 -8.80
C ARG A 50 -2.13 -17.63 -7.48
N ARG A 51 -1.46 -18.39 -6.62
CA ARG A 51 -0.99 -17.94 -5.32
C ARG A 51 0.40 -17.37 -5.43
N LEU A 52 0.57 -16.15 -4.94
CA LEU A 52 1.84 -15.43 -4.89
C LEU A 52 2.59 -15.68 -3.58
N LEU A 53 1.85 -15.72 -2.46
CA LEU A 53 2.42 -15.80 -1.12
C LEU A 53 1.42 -16.42 -0.16
N SER A 54 1.91 -17.19 0.80
CA SER A 54 1.18 -17.61 2.01
C SER A 54 1.89 -17.03 3.23
N MET A 55 1.13 -16.50 4.18
CA MET A 55 1.67 -15.81 5.35
C MET A 55 0.81 -16.09 6.58
N SER A 56 1.45 -16.15 7.75
CA SER A 56 0.78 -16.34 9.04
C SER A 56 0.40 -15.00 9.66
N THR A 57 -0.45 -14.24 8.94
CA THR A 57 -0.99 -12.96 9.39
C THR A 57 -2.50 -12.93 9.24
N ARG A 58 -3.14 -11.95 9.88
CA ARG A 58 -4.55 -11.65 9.67
C ARG A 58 -4.73 -10.91 8.34
N PRO A 59 -5.89 -11.05 7.67
CA PRO A 59 -6.25 -10.22 6.54
C PRO A 59 -6.06 -8.73 6.90
N SER A 60 -5.42 -7.98 6.01
CA SER A 60 -5.30 -6.54 6.14
C SER A 60 -6.07 -5.86 5.02
N ASN A 61 -6.28 -4.56 5.15
CA ASN A 61 -7.05 -3.78 4.20
C ASN A 61 -6.24 -3.23 3.02
N GLU A 62 -4.99 -3.67 2.83
CA GLU A 62 -4.02 -2.88 2.07
C GLU A 62 -3.25 -3.71 1.05
N ILE A 63 -3.70 -3.62 -0.19
CA ILE A 63 -2.99 -4.12 -1.35
C ILE A 63 -2.96 -3.00 -2.38
N SER A 64 -1.81 -2.75 -2.98
CA SER A 64 -1.67 -1.73 -4.02
C SER A 64 -0.70 -2.18 -5.10
N PHE A 65 -1.13 -2.11 -6.36
CA PHE A 65 -0.27 -2.34 -7.50
C PHE A 65 0.65 -1.13 -7.74
N SER A 66 1.89 -1.40 -8.15
CA SER A 66 2.74 -0.39 -8.79
C SER A 66 2.08 0.12 -10.07
N ARG A 67 2.55 1.26 -10.58
CA ARG A 67 1.95 1.89 -11.76
C ARG A 67 2.04 1.02 -13.01
N ASP A 68 3.12 0.26 -13.16
CA ASP A 68 3.27 -0.75 -14.22
C ASP A 68 2.60 -2.11 -13.89
N GLY A 69 2.07 -2.24 -12.69
CA GLY A 69 1.42 -3.43 -12.15
C GLY A 69 2.34 -4.64 -11.99
N LYS A 70 3.66 -4.45 -12.01
CA LYS A 70 4.63 -5.54 -11.81
C LYS A 70 4.86 -5.85 -10.35
N LEU A 71 4.59 -4.92 -9.44
CA LEU A 71 4.79 -5.08 -8.01
C LEU A 71 3.48 -4.86 -7.26
N LEU A 72 3.37 -5.51 -6.11
CA LEU A 72 2.31 -5.33 -5.13
C LEU A 72 2.95 -4.89 -3.81
N ALA A 73 2.41 -3.85 -3.19
CA ALA A 73 2.71 -3.49 -1.81
C ALA A 73 1.56 -3.93 -0.91
N MET A 74 1.87 -4.53 0.23
CA MET A 74 0.89 -4.92 1.24
C MET A 74 1.46 -5.02 2.64
N HIS A 75 0.56 -5.01 3.60
CA HIS A 75 0.88 -5.37 4.98
C HIS A 75 1.46 -6.77 5.07
N TYR A 76 2.46 -6.93 5.92
CA TYR A 76 3.07 -8.20 6.23
C TYR A 76 3.35 -8.29 7.73
N SER A 77 3.15 -9.47 8.29
CA SER A 77 3.47 -9.78 9.67
C SER A 77 3.99 -11.21 9.74
N THR A 78 4.94 -11.43 10.64
CA THR A 78 5.51 -12.75 10.93
C THR A 78 4.85 -13.43 12.11
N GLY A 79 3.74 -12.89 12.61
CA GLY A 79 2.97 -13.41 13.74
C GLY A 79 2.62 -12.36 14.79
N PRO A 80 1.92 -12.76 15.87
CA PRO A 80 1.52 -11.86 16.94
C PRO A 80 2.70 -11.09 17.53
N GLY A 81 2.57 -9.77 17.63
CA GLY A 81 3.61 -8.89 18.20
C GLY A 81 4.75 -8.53 17.24
N SER A 82 4.71 -8.98 15.98
CA SER A 82 5.64 -8.46 14.96
C SER A 82 5.40 -6.97 14.73
N PRO A 83 6.44 -6.18 14.39
CA PRO A 83 6.23 -4.83 13.86
C PRO A 83 5.37 -4.89 12.58
N ASP A 84 4.81 -3.74 12.21
CA ASP A 84 4.09 -3.61 10.96
C ASP A 84 5.08 -3.51 9.79
N LEU A 85 5.17 -4.60 9.02
CA LEU A 85 6.08 -4.71 7.89
C LEU A 85 5.32 -4.44 6.59
N MET A 86 6.07 -4.08 5.56
CA MET A 86 5.58 -4.01 4.19
C MET A 86 6.23 -5.11 3.36
N ALA A 87 5.42 -5.92 2.69
CA ALA A 87 5.90 -6.84 1.66
C ALA A 87 5.74 -6.20 0.28
N ILE A 88 6.82 -6.20 -0.49
CA ILE A 88 6.82 -5.94 -1.92
C ILE A 88 6.89 -7.28 -2.65
N VAL A 89 5.83 -7.62 -3.36
CA VAL A 89 5.65 -8.91 -4.02
C VAL A 89 5.65 -8.71 -5.52
N ASP A 90 6.45 -9.51 -6.24
CA ASP A 90 6.37 -9.61 -7.69
C ASP A 90 4.99 -10.13 -8.10
N ALA A 91 4.29 -9.37 -8.93
CA ALA A 91 2.98 -9.74 -9.43
C ALA A 91 3.04 -11.04 -10.24
N ASP A 92 4.17 -11.41 -10.85
CA ASP A 92 4.37 -12.69 -11.55
C ASP A 92 4.74 -13.84 -10.60
N GLY A 93 5.05 -13.55 -9.34
CA GLY A 93 5.40 -14.54 -8.31
C GLY A 93 6.72 -15.27 -8.58
N ARG A 94 7.63 -14.66 -9.36
CA ARG A 94 8.91 -15.28 -9.75
C ARG A 94 10.02 -15.05 -8.74
N THR A 95 9.87 -14.04 -7.89
CA THR A 95 10.87 -13.68 -6.87
C THR A 95 10.27 -13.79 -5.47
N ALA A 96 11.13 -14.05 -4.48
CA ALA A 96 10.74 -13.97 -3.08
C ALA A 96 10.26 -12.54 -2.74
N PRO A 97 9.30 -12.39 -1.81
CA PRO A 97 8.88 -11.08 -1.32
C PRO A 97 10.06 -10.31 -0.72
N HIS A 98 10.14 -9.03 -1.04
CA HIS A 98 11.03 -8.12 -0.34
C HIS A 98 10.29 -7.55 0.86
N ILE A 99 10.77 -7.85 2.07
CA ILE A 99 10.18 -7.40 3.33
C ILE A 99 10.90 -6.15 3.82
N ILE A 100 10.14 -5.10 4.10
CA ILE A 100 10.63 -3.79 4.54
C ILE A 100 10.13 -3.52 5.96
N GLU A 101 11.06 -3.20 6.85
CA GLU A 101 10.77 -2.66 8.17
C GLU A 101 10.37 -1.20 8.04
N THR A 102 9.11 -0.89 8.31
CA THR A 102 8.58 0.48 8.17
C THR A 102 8.95 1.37 9.37
N GLY A 103 9.27 0.76 10.52
CA GLY A 103 9.40 1.50 11.79
C GLY A 103 8.10 2.14 12.28
N LEU A 104 6.98 1.88 11.59
CA LEU A 104 5.64 2.32 11.97
C LEU A 104 5.00 1.26 12.88
N THR A 105 4.18 1.70 13.82
CA THR A 105 3.38 0.78 14.64
C THR A 105 2.07 0.41 13.94
N TYR A 106 1.58 1.29 13.06
CA TYR A 106 0.45 1.05 12.18
C TYR A 106 0.63 1.82 10.87
N TRP A 107 0.10 1.30 9.77
CA TRP A 107 -0.02 2.05 8.53
C TRP A 107 -1.22 1.58 7.70
N TYR A 108 -1.65 2.43 6.75
CA TYR A 108 -2.71 2.16 5.80
C TYR A 108 -2.65 2.99 4.52
N TRP A 109 -3.56 2.72 3.59
CA TRP A 109 -3.74 3.51 2.35
C TRP A 109 -2.52 3.58 1.41
N PRO A 110 -1.88 2.45 1.04
CA PRO A 110 -0.68 2.47 0.21
C PRO A 110 -0.91 3.05 -1.19
N ARG A 111 -0.01 3.92 -1.62
CA ARG A 111 0.07 4.50 -2.98
C ARG A 111 1.51 4.49 -3.47
N TRP A 112 1.75 3.80 -4.57
CA TRP A 112 3.07 3.76 -5.19
C TRP A 112 3.47 5.09 -5.80
N LEU A 113 4.73 5.47 -5.65
CA LEU A 113 5.32 6.51 -6.48
C LEU A 113 5.38 6.05 -7.95
N PRO A 114 5.20 6.95 -8.93
CA PRO A 114 5.24 6.61 -10.36
C PRO A 114 6.54 5.96 -10.86
N ASP A 115 7.65 6.20 -10.17
CA ASP A 115 8.97 5.65 -10.48
C ASP A 115 9.27 4.34 -9.74
N HIS A 116 8.32 3.84 -8.96
CA HIS A 116 8.39 2.61 -8.18
C HIS A 116 9.47 2.61 -7.08
N THR A 117 10.02 3.77 -6.72
CA THR A 117 11.08 3.86 -5.72
C THR A 117 10.59 3.82 -4.27
N GLY A 118 9.27 4.02 -4.07
CA GLY A 118 8.68 4.04 -2.75
C GLY A 118 7.15 3.95 -2.78
N VAL A 119 6.60 3.74 -1.60
CA VAL A 119 5.16 3.68 -1.34
C VAL A 119 4.83 4.72 -0.29
N LEU A 120 3.89 5.61 -0.60
CA LEU A 120 3.28 6.50 0.38
C LEU A 120 2.21 5.74 1.15
N VAL A 121 2.19 5.90 2.46
CA VAL A 121 1.19 5.34 3.36
C VAL A 121 0.71 6.42 4.33
N ILE A 122 -0.43 6.22 4.94
CA ILE A 122 -0.79 6.91 6.17
C ILE A 122 -0.32 6.05 7.33
N GLY A 123 0.44 6.57 8.28
CA GLY A 123 0.89 5.77 9.41
C GLY A 123 1.57 6.59 10.51
N GLY A 124 1.88 5.92 11.61
CA GLY A 124 2.45 6.56 12.79
C GLY A 124 3.04 5.56 13.79
N GLY A 125 3.64 6.11 14.84
CA GLY A 125 4.07 5.36 16.01
C GLY A 125 2.92 5.11 17.00
N ALA A 126 3.12 4.25 17.98
CA ALA A 126 2.17 4.00 19.05
C ALA A 126 1.72 5.30 19.75
N GLY A 127 0.42 5.59 19.72
CA GLY A 127 -0.16 6.79 20.34
C GLY A 127 0.15 8.12 19.63
N ALA A 128 0.80 8.08 18.46
CA ALA A 128 1.12 9.26 17.66
C ALA A 128 0.08 9.51 16.56
N GLU A 129 -0.03 10.77 16.14
CA GLU A 129 -0.88 11.19 15.02
C GLU A 129 -0.46 10.51 13.71
N ALA A 130 -1.46 10.10 12.93
CA ALA A 130 -1.22 9.50 11.63
C ALA A 130 -0.74 10.56 10.63
N ASN A 131 0.33 10.25 9.92
CA ASN A 131 0.98 11.14 8.95
C ASN A 131 1.05 10.48 7.58
N VAL A 132 1.25 11.27 6.52
CA VAL A 132 1.68 10.70 5.24
C VAL A 132 3.17 10.39 5.34
N VAL A 133 3.54 9.13 5.16
CA VAL A 133 4.91 8.63 5.26
C VAL A 133 5.31 8.01 3.94
N LEU A 134 6.48 8.38 3.43
CA LEU A 134 7.13 7.71 2.31
C LEU A 134 7.96 6.55 2.85
N VAL A 135 7.61 5.32 2.47
CA VAL A 135 8.38 4.10 2.71
C VAL A 135 9.17 3.79 1.44
N PRO A 136 10.51 3.98 1.43
CA PRO A 136 11.33 3.60 0.29
C PRO A 136 11.33 2.09 0.09
N VAL A 137 11.30 1.64 -1.16
CA VAL A 137 11.37 0.20 -1.51
C VAL A 137 12.81 -0.32 -1.45
N ARG A 138 13.79 0.56 -1.39
CA ARG A 138 15.20 0.21 -1.35
C ARG A 138 15.61 -0.33 0.04
N ASN A 139 16.39 -1.41 0.05
CA ASN A 139 16.98 -1.97 1.27
C ASN A 139 17.77 -0.92 2.07
N GLY A 140 17.56 -0.89 3.39
CA GLY A 140 18.29 -0.03 4.33
C GLY A 140 17.90 1.45 4.32
N ALA A 141 17.03 1.88 3.41
CA ALA A 141 16.52 3.25 3.40
C ALA A 141 15.44 3.42 4.48
N LYS A 142 15.45 4.58 5.16
CA LYS A 142 14.52 4.87 6.26
C LYS A 142 13.26 5.55 5.74
N PRO A 143 12.08 5.24 6.30
CA PRO A 143 10.86 5.98 5.98
C PRO A 143 10.94 7.45 6.37
N VAL A 144 10.28 8.29 5.59
CA VAL A 144 10.30 9.75 5.70
C VAL A 144 8.89 10.25 5.99
N ASN A 145 8.68 10.91 7.11
CA ASN A 145 7.42 11.59 7.40
C ASN A 145 7.30 12.85 6.51
N VAL A 146 6.38 12.80 5.54
CA VAL A 146 6.16 13.84 4.54
C VAL A 146 5.39 15.02 5.13
N THR A 147 4.48 14.77 6.07
CA THR A 147 3.61 15.79 6.68
C THR A 147 4.03 16.17 8.09
N ARG A 148 5.29 15.94 8.47
CA ARG A 148 5.79 16.13 9.86
C ARG A 148 5.56 17.53 10.44
N ASP A 149 5.47 18.53 9.59
CA ASP A 149 5.35 19.94 9.98
C ASP A 149 3.87 20.37 10.11
N ASP A 150 2.93 19.45 9.89
CA ASP A 150 1.50 19.64 10.05
C ASP A 150 0.99 18.76 11.20
N PRO A 151 0.65 19.36 12.37
CA PRO A 151 0.26 18.64 13.58
C PRO A 151 -1.17 18.08 13.52
N SER A 152 -1.86 18.13 12.37
CA SER A 152 -3.15 17.45 12.25
C SER A 152 -2.94 15.96 11.98
N MET A 153 -3.85 15.13 12.45
CA MET A 153 -3.91 13.75 11.96
C MET A 153 -4.35 13.73 10.49
N LYS A 154 -3.81 12.77 9.72
CA LYS A 154 -4.14 12.53 8.31
C LYS A 154 -5.04 11.30 8.21
N TRP A 155 -6.16 11.46 7.52
CA TRP A 155 -7.17 10.39 7.31
C TRP A 155 -7.25 9.92 5.86
N GLY A 156 -6.62 10.63 4.94
CA GLY A 156 -6.63 10.36 3.51
C GLY A 156 -5.61 11.22 2.78
N PHE A 157 -5.15 10.77 1.63
CA PHE A 157 -4.39 11.58 0.69
C PHE A 157 -4.56 11.05 -0.73
N GLU A 158 -4.26 11.90 -1.70
CA GLU A 158 -4.13 11.53 -3.10
C GLU A 158 -2.78 11.99 -3.66
N LEU A 159 -2.18 11.15 -4.51
CA LEU A 159 -0.91 11.41 -5.17
C LEU A 159 -1.17 11.94 -6.58
N SER A 160 -0.50 13.02 -6.97
CA SER A 160 -0.59 13.53 -8.33
C SER A 160 -0.07 12.48 -9.33
N PRO A 161 -0.62 12.40 -10.56
CA PRO A 161 -0.20 11.40 -11.53
C PRO A 161 1.28 11.44 -11.91
N ASP A 162 1.93 12.60 -11.79
CA ASP A 162 3.37 12.76 -12.00
C ASP A 162 4.22 12.49 -10.75
N GLY A 163 3.59 12.21 -9.60
CA GLY A 163 4.23 11.90 -8.33
C GLY A 163 4.87 13.10 -7.63
N ARG A 164 4.64 14.32 -8.12
CA ARG A 164 5.27 15.54 -7.60
C ARG A 164 4.55 16.10 -6.38
N PHE A 165 3.26 15.82 -6.22
CA PHE A 165 2.45 16.43 -5.19
C PHE A 165 1.58 15.41 -4.48
N ILE A 166 1.31 15.64 -3.20
CA ILE A 166 0.16 15.06 -2.53
C ILE A 166 -0.88 16.13 -2.24
N ALA A 167 -2.15 15.74 -2.30
CA ALA A 167 -3.26 16.50 -1.75
C ALA A 167 -3.85 15.72 -0.56
N TYR A 168 -4.15 16.41 0.54
CA TYR A 168 -4.72 15.77 1.74
C TYR A 168 -5.62 16.73 2.52
N PRO A 169 -6.56 16.23 3.35
CA PRO A 169 -7.36 17.07 4.25
C PRO A 169 -6.47 17.65 5.35
N GLY A 170 -6.40 18.98 5.43
CA GLY A 170 -5.85 19.69 6.58
C GLY A 170 -6.98 20.08 7.52
N GLU A 171 -6.88 19.67 8.78
CA GLU A 171 -7.82 20.08 9.81
C GLU A 171 -7.44 21.47 10.32
N ILE A 172 -8.42 22.38 10.34
CA ILE A 172 -8.28 23.72 10.92
C ILE A 172 -9.40 23.90 11.93
N TRP A 173 -9.22 24.77 12.94
CA TRP A 173 -10.25 24.97 13.97
C TRP A 173 -11.60 25.35 13.34
N LYS A 174 -12.62 24.51 13.59
CA LYS A 174 -13.98 24.62 13.02
C LYS A 174 -14.08 24.53 11.49
N GLY A 175 -13.15 23.86 10.81
CA GLY A 175 -13.24 23.61 9.38
C GLY A 175 -12.28 22.56 8.83
N SER A 176 -12.32 22.37 7.52
CA SER A 176 -11.35 21.54 6.78
C SER A 176 -10.89 22.29 5.55
N SER A 177 -9.65 22.07 5.14
CA SER A 177 -9.08 22.61 3.91
C SER A 177 -8.39 21.49 3.13
N ILE A 178 -8.18 21.68 1.83
CA ILE A 178 -7.38 20.76 1.02
C ILE A 178 -5.99 21.36 0.91
N TRP A 179 -5.01 20.64 1.43
CA TRP A 179 -3.62 21.06 1.47
C TRP A 179 -2.84 20.34 0.38
N LYS A 180 -1.81 20.99 -0.13
CA LYS A 180 -0.93 20.45 -1.18
C LYS A 180 0.50 20.51 -0.68
N PHE A 181 1.23 19.40 -0.80
CA PHE A 181 2.65 19.31 -0.44
C PHE A 181 3.49 18.87 -1.65
N ASP A 182 4.69 19.43 -1.78
CA ASP A 182 5.66 19.10 -2.84
C ASP A 182 6.60 17.96 -2.39
N LEU A 183 6.49 16.82 -3.07
CA LEU A 183 7.24 15.60 -2.78
C LEU A 183 8.67 15.61 -3.31
N GLU A 184 9.13 16.62 -4.03
CA GLU A 184 10.39 16.55 -4.76
C GLU A 184 11.59 16.27 -3.83
N ALA A 185 11.67 16.95 -2.68
CA ALA A 185 12.75 16.72 -1.73
C ALA A 185 12.70 15.32 -1.08
N PRO A 186 11.57 14.85 -0.50
CA PRO A 186 11.44 13.48 -0.01
C PRO A 186 11.70 12.41 -1.08
N ALA A 187 11.18 12.58 -2.30
CA ALA A 187 11.36 11.62 -3.39
C ALA A 187 12.82 11.56 -3.86
N ARG A 188 13.52 12.68 -3.94
CA ARG A 188 14.97 12.69 -4.20
C ARG A 188 15.74 12.00 -3.10
N ALA A 189 15.41 12.23 -1.83
CA ALA A 189 16.08 11.56 -0.71
C ALA A 189 15.92 10.03 -0.77
N ALA A 190 14.72 9.53 -1.13
CA ALA A 190 14.48 8.11 -1.35
C ALA A 190 15.34 7.52 -2.49
N ARG A 191 15.71 8.33 -3.49
CA ARG A 191 16.58 7.93 -4.61
C ARG A 191 18.08 8.02 -4.30
N ALA A 192 18.51 8.99 -3.48
CA ALA A 192 19.89 9.47 -3.44
C ALA A 192 20.81 8.86 -2.37
N MET A 193 20.33 7.99 -1.47
CA MET A 193 21.21 7.35 -0.48
C MET A 193 21.97 6.17 -1.10
N PRO A 194 23.31 6.05 -0.91
CA PRO A 194 24.18 5.12 -1.64
C PRO A 194 23.93 3.64 -1.34
#